data_AF-A0A1G4TTH7-F1
#
_entry.id   AF-A0A1G4TTH7-F1
#
_cell.length_a   1.000
_cell.length_b   1.000
_cell.length_c   1.000
_cell.angle_alpha   90.00
_cell.angle_beta   90.00
_cell.angle_gamma   90.00
#
_symmetry.space_group_name_H-M   'P 1'
#
loop_
_entity.id
_entity.type
_entity.pdbx_description
1 polymer ?
#
loop_
_entity_poly.entity_id
_entity_poly.type
_entity_poly.pdbx_seq_one_letter_code
_entity_poly.pdbx_strand_id
1 'polypeptide(L)'
;GSTSQQKTKRCIISTNTGVDGIFYPPLPLKSRKFKDIAAFKSNEGVYEFLNSGNRSYGNLLDAIRKQDKLVSNKYEIKKKTFDIIIKQTDYDQDALDKKNTNIEEFFDVIDW
;
A
#
# COMPACT_ATOMS: atom_id res chain seq x y z
N GLY A 1 -22.67 -25.56 6.62
CA GLY A 1 -22.52 -24.24 5.99
C GLY A 1 -21.51 -23.46 6.78
N SER A 2 -20.31 -23.27 6.23
CA SER A 2 -19.18 -22.70 6.96
C SER A 2 -18.87 -21.34 6.34
N THR A 3 -19.21 -20.28 7.06
CA THR A 3 -19.00 -18.89 6.65
C THR A 3 -17.50 -18.58 6.69
N SER A 4 -16.90 -18.34 5.52
CA SER A 4 -15.49 -17.98 5.40
C SER A 4 -15.29 -16.54 5.84
N GLN A 5 -14.64 -16.33 6.99
CA GLN A 5 -14.22 -15.00 7.45
C GLN A 5 -12.95 -14.59 6.68
N GLN A 6 -13.08 -13.67 5.74
CA GLN A 6 -11.94 -13.01 5.10
C GLN A 6 -11.19 -12.18 6.15
N LYS A 7 -10.03 -12.66 6.61
CA LYS A 7 -9.12 -11.90 7.47
C LYS A 7 -8.34 -10.90 6.61
N THR A 8 -8.77 -9.65 6.61
CA THR A 8 -7.99 -8.54 6.05
C THR A 8 -6.72 -8.34 6.88
N LYS A 9 -5.56 -8.70 6.32
CA LYS A 9 -4.23 -8.41 6.91
C LYS A 9 -3.91 -6.94 6.64
N ARG A 10 -3.87 -6.09 7.68
CA ARG A 10 -3.46 -4.68 7.57
C ARG A 10 -1.94 -4.58 7.61
N CYS A 11 -1.33 -4.09 6.54
CA CYS A 11 0.07 -3.68 6.52
C CYS A 11 0.17 -2.22 7.01
N ILE A 12 0.91 -1.99 8.10
CA ILE A 12 1.34 -0.64 8.51
C ILE A 12 2.73 -0.46 7.89
N ILE A 13 2.85 0.49 6.96
CA ILE A 13 4.10 0.72 6.25
C ILE A 13 4.76 1.95 6.84
N SER A 14 5.90 1.75 7.50
CA SER A 14 6.81 2.79 7.90
C SER A 14 7.63 3.21 6.67
N THR A 15 7.32 4.35 6.06
CA THR A 15 8.19 4.95 5.05
C THR A 15 9.33 5.68 5.75
N ASN A 16 10.58 5.25 5.51
CA ASN A 16 11.77 6.03 5.84
C ASN A 16 11.83 7.25 4.93
N THR A 17 11.17 8.34 5.30
CA THR A 17 11.46 9.66 4.76
C THR A 17 11.48 10.63 5.93
N GLY A 18 12.69 11.01 6.34
CA GLY A 18 12.89 12.16 7.22
C GLY A 18 12.24 13.39 6.59
N VAL A 19 11.51 14.12 7.44
CA VAL A 19 11.06 15.51 7.34
C VAL A 19 10.28 15.94 6.08
N ASP A 20 9.07 16.43 6.35
CA ASP A 20 8.16 17.18 5.48
C ASP A 20 7.33 16.42 4.42
N GLY A 21 6.26 15.82 4.93
CA GLY A 21 4.93 16.10 4.41
C GLY A 21 4.54 15.32 3.16
N ILE A 22 4.41 13.99 3.28
CA ILE A 22 3.25 13.36 2.67
C ILE A 22 2.08 13.79 3.56
N PHE A 23 1.32 14.81 3.12
CA PHE A 23 0.04 15.11 3.74
C PHE A 23 -0.91 13.97 3.36
N TYR A 24 -0.74 12.83 4.01
CA TYR A 24 -1.92 12.10 4.43
C TYR A 24 -2.74 13.13 5.19
N PRO A 25 -3.99 13.46 4.79
CA PRO A 25 -4.87 14.15 5.71
C PRO A 25 -4.74 13.35 7.00
N PRO A 26 -4.35 13.98 8.13
CA PRO A 26 -4.05 13.23 9.32
C PRO A 26 -5.21 12.27 9.51
N LEU A 27 -4.94 10.97 9.40
CA LEU A 27 -5.88 10.00 9.94
C LEU A 27 -6.15 10.54 11.33
N PRO A 28 -7.42 10.78 11.70
CA PRO A 28 -7.76 11.44 12.96
C PRO A 28 -7.41 10.51 14.12
N LEU A 29 -6.10 10.37 14.36
CA LEU A 29 -5.43 9.59 15.37
C LEU A 29 -4.78 10.56 16.37
N LYS A 30 -4.45 11.79 15.94
CA LYS A 30 -4.08 12.91 16.82
C LYS A 30 -5.24 13.90 17.02
N SER A 31 -6.41 13.36 17.34
CA SER A 31 -7.40 14.00 18.21
C SER A 31 -8.26 12.86 18.73
N ARG A 32 -8.54 12.84 20.04
CA ARG A 32 -9.23 11.75 20.75
C ARG A 32 -10.69 11.54 20.26
N LYS A 33 -10.90 11.18 19.00
CA LYS A 33 -12.24 10.93 18.42
C LYS A 33 -12.68 9.48 18.57
N PHE A 34 -11.74 8.56 18.78
CA PHE A 34 -12.01 7.15 18.96
C PHE A 34 -11.46 6.66 20.29
N LYS A 35 -12.31 6.00 21.06
CA LYS A 35 -12.00 5.47 22.40
C LYS A 35 -11.02 4.29 22.35
N ASP A 36 -11.08 3.51 21.27
CA ASP A 36 -10.25 2.34 21.03
C ASP A 36 -10.21 1.99 19.52
N ILE A 37 -9.43 0.97 19.19
CA ILE A 37 -9.27 0.46 17.81
C ILE A 37 -10.58 -0.11 17.26
N ALA A 38 -11.44 -0.70 18.10
CA ALA A 38 -12.70 -1.27 17.65
C ALA A 38 -13.65 -0.16 17.19
N ALA A 39 -13.78 0.91 17.99
CA ALA A 39 -14.57 2.10 17.66
C ALA A 39 -14.08 2.79 16.38
N PHE A 40 -12.76 2.80 16.13
CA PHE A 40 -12.21 3.27 14.86
C PHE A 40 -12.57 2.36 13.69
N LYS A 41 -12.44 1.03 13.86
CA LYS A 41 -12.71 0.04 12.81
C LYS A 41 -14.18 -0.02 12.39
N SER A 42 -15.10 0.22 13.32
CA SER A 42 -16.54 0.21 13.08
C SER A 42 -17.08 1.55 12.58
N ASN A 43 -16.22 2.55 12.33
CA ASN A 43 -16.68 3.84 11.85
C ASN A 43 -16.87 3.84 10.33
N GLU A 44 -18.11 3.90 9.88
CA GLU A 44 -18.48 3.89 8.46
C GLU A 44 -17.90 5.08 7.70
N GLY A 45 -17.91 6.29 8.29
CA GLY A 45 -17.34 7.48 7.64
C GLY A 45 -15.83 7.38 7.38
N VAL A 46 -15.08 6.73 8.28
CA VAL A 46 -13.66 6.40 8.05
C VAL A 46 -13.53 5.37 6.94
N TYR A 47 -14.39 4.34 6.93
CA TYR A 47 -14.37 3.32 5.88
C TYR A 47 -14.68 3.92 4.49
N GLU A 48 -15.74 4.70 4.36
CA GLU A 48 -16.12 5.39 3.13
C GLU A 48 -15.02 6.35 2.67
N PHE A 49 -14.46 7.13 3.59
CA PHE A 49 -13.37 8.05 3.28
C PHE A 49 -12.16 7.32 2.69
N LEU A 50 -11.72 6.23 3.33
CA LEU A 50 -10.59 5.42 2.86
C LEU A 50 -10.88 4.72 1.53
N ASN A 51 -12.14 4.39 1.24
CA ASN A 51 -12.54 3.70 0.01
C ASN A 51 -13.09 4.64 -1.08
N SER A 52 -12.87 5.96 -0.96
CA SER A 52 -13.34 6.96 -1.92
C SER A 52 -12.20 7.55 -2.78
N GLY A 53 -12.50 7.85 -4.04
CA GLY A 53 -11.58 8.52 -4.97
C GLY A 53 -10.23 7.79 -5.10
N ASN A 54 -9.14 8.55 -5.09
CA ASN A 54 -7.76 8.03 -5.23
C ASN A 54 -7.26 7.27 -3.98
N ARG A 55 -8.06 7.18 -2.91
CA ARG A 55 -7.71 6.45 -1.67
C ARG A 55 -8.16 5.01 -1.72
N SER A 56 -9.18 4.73 -2.54
CA SER A 56 -9.61 3.37 -2.79
C SER A 56 -8.45 2.55 -3.32
N TYR A 57 -8.37 1.29 -2.88
CA TYR A 57 -7.25 0.40 -3.14
C TYR A 57 -6.88 0.34 -4.63
N GLY A 58 -7.85 0.09 -5.50
CA GLY A 58 -7.63 0.01 -6.95
C GLY A 58 -7.07 1.31 -7.54
N ASN A 59 -7.70 2.44 -7.23
CA ASN A 59 -7.27 3.73 -7.78
C ASN A 59 -5.89 4.16 -7.25
N LEU A 60 -5.59 3.85 -5.98
CA LEU A 60 -4.27 4.11 -5.39
C LEU A 60 -3.20 3.23 -6.06
N LEU A 61 -3.48 1.94 -6.20
CA LEU A 61 -2.53 0.99 -6.81
C LEU A 61 -2.27 1.34 -8.28
N ASP A 62 -3.30 1.73 -9.03
CA ASP A 62 -3.16 2.19 -10.40
C ASP A 62 -2.37 3.49 -10.50
N ALA A 63 -2.52 4.40 -9.54
CA ALA A 63 -1.73 5.62 -9.49
C ALA A 63 -0.25 5.32 -9.22
N ILE A 64 0.04 4.41 -8.28
CA ILE A 64 1.40 3.97 -7.94
C ILE A 64 2.06 3.29 -9.15
N ARG A 65 1.35 2.38 -9.82
CA ARG A 65 1.86 1.66 -11.01
C ARG A 65 2.27 2.58 -12.18
N LYS A 66 1.70 3.80 -12.24
CA LYS A 66 2.00 4.80 -13.28
C LYS A 66 3.12 5.76 -12.90
N GLN A 67 3.65 5.70 -11.67
CA GLN A 67 4.75 6.56 -11.24
C GLN A 67 6.07 6.06 -11.84
N ASP A 68 6.96 7.01 -12.15
CA ASP A 68 8.37 6.70 -12.40
C ASP A 68 8.97 6.02 -11.17
N LYS A 69 9.83 5.02 -11.37
CA LYS A 69 10.40 4.23 -10.29
C LYS A 69 11.91 4.40 -10.27
N LEU A 70 12.45 4.73 -9.10
CA LEU A 70 13.90 4.74 -8.88
C LEU A 70 14.50 3.35 -9.09
N VAL A 71 13.80 2.31 -8.64
CA VAL A 71 14.17 0.91 -8.81
C VAL A 71 12.95 0.14 -9.28
N SER A 72 13.12 -0.66 -10.34
CA SER A 72 12.09 -1.59 -10.81
C SER A 72 12.66 -2.97 -11.03
N ASN A 73 11.92 -3.99 -10.62
CA ASN A 73 12.34 -5.38 -10.79
C ASN A 73 11.53 -6.07 -11.89
N LYS A 74 12.22 -6.78 -12.77
CA LYS A 74 11.62 -7.82 -13.61
C LYS A 74 11.77 -9.13 -12.88
N TYR A 75 10.67 -9.78 -12.56
CA TYR A 75 10.68 -10.99 -11.75
C TYR A 75 9.66 -12.01 -12.25
N GLU A 76 9.86 -13.25 -11.83
CA GLU A 76 8.99 -14.38 -12.09
C GLU A 76 8.51 -14.96 -10.76
N ILE A 77 7.21 -15.16 -10.62
CA ILE A 77 6.59 -15.77 -9.42
C ILE A 77 6.28 -17.24 -9.72
N LYS A 78 7.02 -18.16 -9.10
CA LYS A 78 6.76 -19.59 -9.18
C LYS A 78 5.73 -20.00 -8.14
N LYS A 79 4.48 -20.05 -8.58
CA LYS A 79 3.33 -20.26 -7.70
C LYS A 79 3.37 -21.56 -6.89
N LYS A 80 3.86 -22.66 -7.48
CA LYS A 80 3.85 -23.97 -6.81
C LYS A 80 4.82 -24.04 -5.63
N THR A 81 5.88 -23.24 -5.66
CA THR A 81 6.97 -23.26 -4.68
C THR A 81 7.05 -21.97 -3.86
N PHE A 82 6.22 -20.97 -4.18
CA PHE A 82 6.30 -19.62 -3.62
C PHE A 82 7.67 -18.95 -3.82
N ASP A 83 8.40 -19.34 -4.88
CA ASP A 83 9.67 -18.70 -5.20
C ASP A 83 9.44 -17.43 -6.01
N ILE A 84 10.20 -16.39 -5.68
CA ILE A 84 10.27 -15.15 -6.46
C ILE A 84 11.67 -15.06 -7.02
N ILE A 85 11.79 -15.03 -8.34
CA ILE A 85 13.07 -14.97 -9.03
C ILE A 85 13.21 -13.61 -9.69
N ILE A 86 14.11 -12.78 -9.19
CA ILE A 86 14.47 -11.52 -9.84
C ILE A 86 15.35 -11.84 -11.06
N LYS A 87 14.90 -11.41 -12.24
CA LYS A 87 15.61 -11.60 -13.51
C LYS A 87 16.51 -10.40 -13.81
N GLN A 88 16.03 -9.21 -13.49
CA GLN A 88 16.71 -7.95 -13.76
C GLN A 88 16.20 -6.88 -12.80
N THR A 89 17.09 -5.98 -12.39
CA THR A 89 16.74 -4.78 -11.65
C THR A 89 17.23 -3.58 -12.47
N ASP A 90 16.30 -2.69 -12.80
CA ASP A 90 16.57 -1.47 -13.54
C ASP A 90 16.57 -0.29 -12.54
N TYR A 91 17.58 0.57 -12.63
CA TYR A 91 17.74 1.77 -11.80
C TYR A 91 17.62 3.03 -12.66
N ASP A 92 16.70 3.91 -12.29
CA ASP A 92 16.48 5.18 -12.97
C ASP A 92 16.97 6.33 -12.09
N GLN A 93 18.16 6.85 -12.41
CA GLN A 93 18.78 7.94 -11.66
C GLN A 93 17.97 9.24 -11.73
N ASP A 94 17.20 9.47 -12.80
CA ASP A 94 16.39 10.67 -12.98
C ASP A 94 15.17 10.68 -12.02
N ALA A 95 14.91 9.55 -11.37
CA ALA A 95 13.86 9.39 -10.37
C ALA A 95 14.36 9.50 -8.92
N LEU A 96 15.64 9.81 -8.68
CA LEU A 96 16.25 9.87 -7.35
C LEU A 96 15.61 10.92 -6.43
N ASP A 97 15.32 12.09 -6.97
CA ASP A 97 14.71 13.20 -6.22
C ASP A 97 13.17 13.17 -6.26
N LYS A 98 12.58 12.17 -6.92
CA LYS A 98 11.13 12.01 -7.03
C LYS A 98 10.62 11.16 -5.86
N LYS A 99 9.46 11.55 -5.32
CA LYS A 99 8.71 10.71 -4.38
C LYS A 99 8.08 9.55 -5.16
N ASN A 100 8.70 8.37 -5.11
CA ASN A 100 8.21 7.14 -5.76
C ASN A 100 8.28 5.94 -4.80
N THR A 101 7.65 4.85 -5.21
CA THR A 101 7.64 3.58 -4.47
C THR A 101 7.45 2.43 -5.45
N ASN A 102 7.96 1.25 -5.09
CA ASN A 102 7.77 -0.01 -5.81
C ASN A 102 6.86 -0.99 -5.03
N ILE A 103 6.04 -0.47 -4.12
CA ILE A 103 5.16 -1.25 -3.24
C ILE A 103 4.13 -2.10 -3.98
N GLU A 104 3.74 -1.71 -5.19
CA GLU A 104 2.89 -2.50 -6.08
C GLU A 104 3.48 -3.89 -6.36
N GLU A 105 4.81 -4.03 -6.41
CA GLU A 105 5.48 -5.33 -6.57
C GLU A 105 5.17 -6.28 -5.41
N PHE A 106 4.98 -5.75 -4.20
CA PHE A 106 4.54 -6.55 -3.05
C PHE A 106 3.10 -7.06 -3.26
N PHE A 107 2.21 -6.21 -3.78
CA PHE A 107 0.83 -6.62 -4.05
C PHE A 107 0.75 -7.65 -5.18
N ASP A 108 1.60 -7.58 -6.20
CA ASP A 108 1.66 -8.61 -7.24
C ASP A 108 2.08 -9.99 -6.68
N VAL A 109 2.76 -10.02 -5.53
CA VAL A 109 3.14 -11.24 -4.80
C VAL A 109 2.05 -11.73 -3.85
N ILE A 110 1.39 -10.82 -3.11
CA ILE A 110 0.43 -11.19 -2.06
C ILE A 110 -1.03 -11.24 -2.49
N ASP A 111 -1.40 -10.54 -3.57
CA ASP A 111 -2.76 -10.45 -4.09
C ASP A 111 -3.04 -11.70 -4.96
N TRP A 112 -3.16 -12.82 -4.25
CA TRP A 112 -3.31 -14.18 -4.76
C TRP A 112 -4.63 -14.83 -4.32
#